data_AF-A0A2A5J212-F1
#
_entry.id   AF-A0A2A5J212-F1
#
_cell.length_a   1.000
_cell.length_b   1.000
_cell.length_c   1.000
_cell.angle_alpha   90.00
_cell.angle_beta   90.00
_cell.angle_gamma   90.00
#
_symmetry.space_group_name_H-M   'P 1'
#
loop_
_entity.id
_entity.type
_entity.pdbx_description
1 polymer ?
#
loop_
_entity_poly.entity_id
_entity_poly.type
_entity_poly.pdbx_seq_one_letter_code
_entity_poly.pdbx_strand_id
1 'polypeptide(L)'
;MTVTDQAFVHPSEQAEARGTHYIEGAVQVYLMRDLDGTDAWVVDPSSFGESLYSDHDKGLENGECRCGNPAECEAVKIRMAMANLPDGEELMHMLADSLGYTVTKH
;
A
#
# COMPACT_ATOMS: atom_id res chain seq x y z
N MET A 1 -33.52 -1.69 6.59
CA MET A 1 -32.19 -1.38 7.15
C MET A 1 -31.57 -0.34 6.25
N THR A 2 -31.47 0.89 6.71
CA THR A 2 -30.69 1.92 6.03
C THR A 2 -29.22 1.58 6.24
N VAL A 3 -28.53 1.20 5.17
CA VAL A 3 -27.07 1.26 5.13
C VAL A 3 -26.75 2.74 5.30
N THR A 4 -26.32 3.14 6.49
CA THR A 4 -25.70 4.45 6.66
C THR A 4 -24.50 4.46 5.75
N ASP A 5 -24.58 5.29 4.71
CA ASP A 5 -23.46 5.66 3.87
C ASP A 5 -22.38 6.22 4.81
N GLN A 6 -21.43 5.37 5.19
CA GLN A 6 -20.41 5.72 6.14
C GLN A 6 -19.51 6.70 5.39
N ALA A 7 -19.66 7.99 5.68
CA ALA A 7 -18.89 9.04 5.02
C ALA A 7 -17.41 8.64 5.00
N PHE A 8 -16.81 8.62 3.80
CA PHE A 8 -15.40 8.30 3.65
C PHE A 8 -14.58 9.27 4.51
N VAL A 9 -13.87 8.72 5.49
CA VAL A 9 -12.93 9.49 6.34
C VAL A 9 -11.53 9.24 5.79
N HIS A 10 -10.89 10.30 5.30
CA HIS A 10 -9.55 10.19 4.73
C HIS A 10 -8.56 9.62 5.78
N PRO A 11 -7.67 8.69 5.42
CA PRO A 11 -6.75 8.09 6.39
C PRO A 11 -5.89 9.08 7.19
N SER A 12 -5.57 10.25 6.62
CA SER A 12 -4.85 11.30 7.35
C SER A 12 -5.65 11.93 8.51
N GLU A 13 -6.98 12.00 8.39
CA GLU A 13 -7.87 12.43 9.50
C GLU A 13 -7.90 11.39 10.60
N GLN A 14 -7.90 10.11 10.23
CA GLN A 14 -7.83 9.02 11.19
C GLN A 14 -6.48 9.00 11.92
N ALA A 15 -5.39 9.27 11.21
CA ALA A 15 -4.06 9.36 11.79
C ALA A 15 -3.98 10.50 12.83
N GLU A 16 -4.50 11.67 12.49
CA GLU A 16 -4.60 12.83 13.38
C GLU A 16 -5.43 12.51 14.65
N ALA A 17 -6.63 11.94 14.47
CA ALA A 17 -7.49 11.57 15.59
C ALA A 17 -6.86 10.54 16.54
N ARG A 18 -5.91 9.75 16.05
CA ARG A 18 -5.14 8.76 16.83
C ARG A 18 -3.82 9.31 17.40
N GLY A 19 -3.45 10.55 17.10
CA GLY A 19 -2.17 11.13 17.49
C GLY A 19 -0.97 10.48 16.79
N THR A 20 -1.17 10.02 15.55
CA THR A 20 -0.14 9.35 14.72
C THR A 20 0.14 10.15 13.44
N HIS A 21 1.17 9.75 12.68
CA HIS A 21 1.55 10.41 11.42
C HIS A 21 1.04 9.61 10.21
N TYR A 22 0.50 10.33 9.22
CA TYR A 22 0.16 9.75 7.94
C TYR A 22 1.36 9.82 6.99
N ILE A 23 1.87 8.66 6.60
CA ILE A 23 2.93 8.51 5.61
C ILE A 23 2.41 7.51 4.57
N GLU A 24 2.50 7.87 3.30
CA GLU A 24 2.04 7.02 2.21
C GLU A 24 3.17 6.72 1.22
N GLY A 25 2.99 5.65 0.45
CA GLY A 25 3.90 5.22 -0.59
C GLY A 25 3.19 4.29 -1.56
N ALA A 26 3.80 4.09 -2.72
CA ALA A 26 3.32 3.16 -3.72
C ALA A 26 4.38 2.10 -4.01
N VAL A 27 3.92 0.89 -4.37
CA VAL A 27 4.75 -0.20 -4.87
C VAL A 27 4.32 -0.59 -6.28
N GLN A 28 5.27 -1.06 -7.09
CA GLN A 28 5.02 -1.52 -8.45
C GLN A 28 4.86 -3.05 -8.48
N VAL A 29 3.79 -3.53 -9.12
CA VAL A 29 3.61 -4.94 -9.45
C VAL A 29 3.79 -5.08 -10.96
N TYR A 30 4.73 -5.93 -11.37
CA TYR A 30 4.97 -6.15 -12.79
C TYR A 30 3.97 -7.15 -13.36
N LEU A 31 3.47 -6.84 -14.55
CA LEU A 31 2.63 -7.71 -15.34
C LEU A 31 3.40 -8.17 -16.57
N MET A 32 3.17 -9.40 -16.97
CA MET A 32 3.67 -9.96 -18.22
C MET A 32 2.51 -10.49 -19.07
N ARG A 33 2.73 -10.63 -20.37
CA ARG A 33 1.78 -11.34 -21.23
C ARG A 33 1.80 -12.83 -20.85
N ASP A 34 0.62 -13.44 -20.83
CA ASP A 34 0.50 -14.87 -20.63
C ASP A 34 1.37 -15.66 -21.64
N LEU A 35 2.19 -16.56 -21.11
CA LEU A 35 3.15 -17.35 -21.89
C LEU A 35 2.48 -18.49 -22.66
N ASP A 36 1.24 -18.84 -22.32
CA ASP A 36 0.41 -19.73 -23.14
C ASP A 36 -0.06 -19.07 -24.44
N GLY A 37 0.33 -17.81 -24.68
CA GLY A 37 0.11 -17.09 -25.92
C GLY A 37 -1.27 -16.43 -26.00
N THR A 38 -2.04 -16.43 -24.91
CA THR A 38 -3.27 -15.66 -24.81
C THR A 38 -2.97 -14.16 -24.70
N ASP A 39 -3.90 -13.32 -25.14
CA ASP A 39 -3.79 -11.87 -24.95
C ASP A 39 -4.33 -11.46 -23.58
N ALA A 40 -3.76 -12.05 -22.54
CA ALA A 40 -4.05 -11.78 -21.14
C ALA A 40 -2.81 -11.27 -20.40
N TRP A 41 -3.04 -10.38 -19.43
CA TRP A 41 -2.03 -9.99 -18.44
C TRP A 41 -2.03 -10.98 -17.29
N VAL A 42 -0.85 -11.41 -16.88
CA VAL A 42 -0.62 -12.18 -15.66
C VAL A 42 0.44 -11.48 -14.81
N VAL A 43 0.45 -11.73 -13.51
CA VAL A 43 1.52 -11.20 -12.64
C VAL A 43 2.84 -11.81 -13.06
N ASP A 44 3.85 -10.97 -13.27
CA ASP A 44 5.21 -11.41 -13.55
C ASP A 44 5.78 -12.11 -12.30
N PRO A 45 6.29 -13.36 -12.40
CA PRO A 45 6.85 -14.09 -11.27
C PRO A 45 7.97 -13.37 -10.51
N SER A 46 8.65 -12.38 -11.11
CA SER A 46 9.62 -11.52 -10.43
C SER A 46 9.03 -10.67 -9.30
N SER A 47 7.70 -10.58 -9.21
CA SER A 47 7.01 -9.88 -8.13
C SER A 47 6.93 -10.68 -6.82
N PHE A 48 7.40 -11.93 -6.77
CA PHE A 48 7.29 -12.80 -5.60
C PHE A 48 8.66 -13.16 -4.99
N GLY A 49 8.71 -13.32 -3.66
CA GLY A 49 9.89 -13.79 -2.93
C GLY A 49 10.92 -12.71 -2.58
N GLU A 50 10.79 -11.50 -3.13
CA GLU A 50 11.61 -10.33 -2.83
C GLU A 50 10.72 -9.09 -2.75
N SER A 51 11.17 -8.07 -2.01
CA SER A 51 10.44 -6.81 -1.85
C SER A 51 10.11 -6.17 -3.20
N LEU A 52 8.85 -5.74 -3.36
CA LEU A 52 8.41 -4.96 -4.50
C LEU A 52 9.15 -3.62 -4.55
N TYR A 53 9.32 -3.09 -5.76
CA TYR A 53 9.93 -1.78 -5.96
C TYR A 53 8.97 -0.69 -5.49
N SER A 54 9.46 0.22 -4.64
CA SER A 54 8.75 1.49 -4.42
C SER A 54 8.66 2.24 -5.73
N ASP A 55 7.53 2.90 -5.99
CA ASP A 55 7.42 3.75 -7.16
C ASP A 55 8.48 4.85 -7.13
N HIS A 56 9.45 4.74 -8.05
CA HIS A 56 10.69 5.52 -8.04
C HIS A 56 10.45 7.03 -8.21
N ASP A 57 9.31 7.42 -8.80
CA ASP A 57 9.03 8.81 -9.16
C ASP A 57 8.49 9.64 -7.99
N LYS A 58 7.83 9.00 -7.02
CA LYS A 58 7.17 9.71 -5.90
C LYS A 58 7.78 9.42 -4.54
N GLY A 59 8.35 8.22 -4.36
CA GLY A 59 8.86 7.79 -3.06
C GLY A 59 7.78 7.84 -1.97
N LEU A 60 8.21 7.97 -0.71
CA LEU A 60 7.28 8.16 0.41
C LEU A 60 6.82 9.63 0.48
N GLU A 61 5.53 9.85 0.74
CA GLU A 61 4.92 11.16 0.88
C GLU A 61 4.35 11.35 2.29
N ASN A 62 4.41 12.59 2.77
CA ASN A 62 3.88 13.03 4.06
C ASN A 62 3.06 14.33 3.96
N GLY A 63 2.77 14.78 2.73
CA GLY A 63 2.12 16.07 2.45
C GLY A 63 0.69 16.15 3.00
N GLU A 64 0.02 15.01 3.10
CA GLU A 64 -1.34 14.91 3.65
C GLU A 64 -1.37 14.75 5.18
N CYS A 65 -0.22 14.68 5.85
CA CYS A 65 -0.16 14.55 7.30
C CYS A 65 -0.62 15.84 7.99
N ARG A 66 -1.58 15.73 8.91
CA ARG A 66 -2.23 16.89 9.57
C ARG A 66 -1.69 17.21 10.97
N CYS A 67 -0.60 16.57 11.41
CA CYS A 67 -0.10 16.71 12.79
C CYS A 67 0.49 18.10 13.13
N GLY A 68 0.72 18.95 12.12
CA GLY A 68 1.33 20.27 12.31
C GLY A 68 2.81 20.25 12.70
N ASN A 69 3.48 19.08 12.64
CA ASN A 69 4.90 18.91 13.01
C ASN A 69 5.75 18.35 11.84
N PRO A 70 6.20 19.20 10.89
CA PRO A 70 6.95 18.75 9.72
C PRO A 70 8.23 17.98 10.04
N ALA A 71 8.95 18.38 11.09
CA ALA A 71 10.20 17.72 11.47
C ALA A 71 9.98 16.27 11.93
N GLU A 72 8.88 16.02 12.64
CA GLU A 72 8.53 14.68 13.06
C GLU A 72 7.99 13.84 11.90
N CYS A 73 7.20 14.43 10.99
CA CYS A 73 6.78 13.76 9.75
C CYS A 73 7.99 13.27 8.94
N GLU A 74 9.02 14.10 8.77
CA GLU A 74 10.25 13.68 8.07
C GLU A 74 10.98 12.57 8.83
N ALA A 75 11.06 12.65 10.16
CA ALA A 75 11.67 11.59 10.95
C ALA A 75 10.92 10.25 10.80
N VAL A 76 9.58 10.27 10.73
CA VAL A 76 8.77 9.05 10.49
C VAL A 76 8.97 8.54 9.08
N LYS A 77 8.95 9.43 8.07
CA LYS A 77 9.19 9.11 6.67
C LYS A 77 10.54 8.41 6.46
N ILE A 78 11.60 8.90 7.11
CA ILE A 78 12.93 8.26 7.07
C ILE A 78 12.88 6.85 7.67
N ARG A 79 12.19 6.65 8.80
CA ARG A 79 12.03 5.30 9.39
C ARG A 79 11.25 4.38 8.47
N MET A 80 10.19 4.87 7.83
CA MET A 80 9.40 4.11 6.86
C MET A 80 10.22 3.76 5.60
N ALA A 81 11.14 4.62 5.17
CA ALA A 81 12.04 4.33 4.05
C ALA A 81 13.01 3.16 4.33
N MET A 82 13.17 2.79 5.62
CA MET A 82 13.98 1.65 6.05
C MET A 82 13.14 0.39 6.35
N ALA A 83 11.81 0.50 6.30
CA ALA A 83 10.94 -0.65 6.49
C ALA A 83 10.95 -1.53 5.23
N ASN A 84 10.83 -2.84 5.42
CA ASN A 84 10.69 -3.77 4.30
C ASN A 84 9.38 -3.49 3.57
N LEU A 85 9.46 -3.42 2.24
CA LEU A 85 8.28 -3.41 1.37
C LEU A 85 7.77 -4.84 1.19
N PRO A 86 6.45 -5.03 1.02
CA PRO A 86 5.90 -6.35 0.80
C PRO A 86 6.42 -6.95 -0.51
N ASP A 87 6.49 -8.27 -0.59
CA ASP A 87 6.49 -8.96 -1.88
C ASP A 87 5.05 -9.07 -2.45
N GLY A 88 4.89 -9.72 -3.60
CA GLY A 88 3.59 -9.91 -4.24
C GLY A 88 2.62 -10.81 -3.47
N GLU A 89 3.10 -11.79 -2.71
CA GLU A 89 2.26 -12.67 -1.89
C GLU A 89 1.75 -11.90 -0.65
N GLU A 90 2.64 -11.18 0.02
CA GLU A 90 2.30 -10.30 1.14
C GLU A 90 1.32 -9.21 0.71
N LEU A 91 1.53 -8.58 -0.46
CA LEU A 91 0.59 -7.59 -1.00
C LEU A 91 -0.80 -8.18 -1.27
N MET A 92 -0.88 -9.41 -1.82
CA MET A 92 -2.16 -10.10 -2.00
C MET A 92 -2.89 -10.28 -0.66
N HIS A 93 -2.19 -10.68 0.39
CA HIS A 93 -2.77 -10.80 1.73
C HIS A 93 -3.25 -9.44 2.28
N MET A 94 -2.45 -8.37 2.13
CA MET A 94 -2.84 -7.02 2.55
C MET A 94 -4.09 -6.51 1.82
N LEU A 95 -4.22 -6.79 0.53
CA LEU A 95 -5.41 -6.44 -0.26
C LEU A 95 -6.62 -7.22 0.21
N ALA A 96 -6.47 -8.53 0.45
CA ALA A 96 -7.55 -9.36 0.95
C ALA A 96 -8.05 -8.86 2.30
N ASP A 97 -7.15 -8.59 3.26
CA ASP A 97 -7.49 -8.06 4.57
C ASP A 97 -8.22 -6.71 4.47
N SER A 98 -7.74 -5.81 3.61
CA SER A 98 -8.34 -4.48 3.39
C SER A 98 -9.75 -4.54 2.81
N LEU A 99 -10.04 -5.59 2.03
CA LEU A 99 -11.34 -5.82 1.39
C LEU A 99 -12.25 -6.77 2.20
N GLY A 100 -11.75 -7.34 3.31
CA GLY A 100 -12.49 -8.30 4.13
C GLY A 100 -12.61 -9.70 3.50
N TYR A 101 -11.68 -10.08 2.61
CA TYR A 101 -11.58 -11.42 2.04
C TYR A 101 -10.59 -12.27 2.81
N THR A 102 -10.78 -13.59 2.75
CA THR A 102 -9.79 -14.56 3.21
C THR A 102 -9.12 -15.20 2.00
N VAL A 103 -7.79 -15.20 1.96
CA VAL A 103 -7.04 -15.92 0.93
C VAL A 103 -7.05 -17.41 1.25
N THR A 104 -7.51 -18.23 0.31
CA THR A 104 -7.44 -19.69 0.39
C THR A 104 -6.62 -20.22 -0.78
N LYS A 105 -5.58 -21.01 -0.48
CA LYS A 105 -4.85 -21.74 -1.51
C LYS A 105 -5.74 -22.86 -2.06
N HIS A 106 -5.89 -22.91 -3.38
CA HIS A 106 -6.53 -24.03 -4.08
C HIS A 106 -5.57 -25.20 -4.21
#